data_AF-A0A1E7JDB2-F1
#
_entry.id   AF-A0A1E7JDB2-F1
#
_cell.length_a   1.000
_cell.length_b   1.000
_cell.length_c   1.000
_cell.angle_alpha   90.00
_cell.angle_beta   90.00
_cell.angle_gamma   90.00
#
_symmetry.space_group_name_H-M   'P 1'
#
loop_
_entity.id
_entity.type
_entity.pdbx_description
1 polymer ?
#
loop_
_entity_poly.entity_id
_entity_poly.type
_entity_poly.pdbx_seq_one_letter_code
_entity_poly.pdbx_strand_id
1 'polypeptide(L)'
;MTRDEIKTELMRIFQDVFEFKNPDPDDNLRDVHGFDSVDAIELLREIEIMLGAKLSREEKEKAMDVRTINQIVDYVESLASTRR
;
A
#
# COMPACT_ATOMS: atom_id res chain seq x y z
N MET A 1 -6.06 11.21 7.72
CA MET A 1 -5.77 9.86 8.22
C MET A 1 -4.52 9.93 9.07
N THR A 2 -4.48 9.16 10.15
CA THR A 2 -3.29 8.94 10.97
C THR A 2 -2.54 7.71 10.46
N ARG A 3 -1.25 7.59 10.80
CA ARG A 3 -0.43 6.42 10.44
C ARG A 3 -1.05 5.10 10.92
N ASP A 4 -1.63 5.08 12.11
CA ASP A 4 -2.26 3.89 12.69
C ASP A 4 -3.52 3.46 11.92
N GLU A 5 -4.33 4.42 11.46
CA GLU A 5 -5.48 4.14 10.60
C GLU A 5 -5.03 3.53 9.27
N ILE A 6 -4.01 4.12 8.64
CA ILE A 6 -3.44 3.63 7.37
C ILE A 6 -2.90 2.21 7.54
N LYS A 7 -2.14 1.96 8.60
CA LYS A 7 -1.57 0.64 8.88
C LYS A 7 -2.68 -0.39 9.11
N THR A 8 -3.72 -0.04 9.87
CA THR A 8 -4.85 -0.94 10.13
C THR A 8 -5.56 -1.32 8.83
N GLU A 9 -5.86 -0.35 7.98
CA GLU A 9 -6.54 -0.60 6.71
C GLU A 9 -5.66 -1.39 5.72
N LEU A 10 -4.37 -1.06 5.63
CA LEU A 10 -3.43 -1.82 4.81
C LEU A 10 -3.31 -3.27 5.28
N MET A 11 -3.20 -3.53 6.59
CA MET A 11 -3.16 -4.90 7.11
C MET A 11 -4.45 -5.66 6.76
N ARG A 12 -5.60 -4.99 6.81
CA ARG A 12 -6.88 -5.55 6.37
C ARG A 12 -6.85 -5.89 4.88
N ILE A 13 -6.38 -4.99 4.02
CA ILE A 13 -6.24 -5.23 2.57
C ILE A 13 -5.30 -6.43 2.31
N PHE A 14 -4.14 -6.47 2.97
CA PHE A 14 -3.19 -7.58 2.82
C PHE A 14 -3.77 -8.92 3.26
N GLN A 15 -4.61 -8.95 4.29
CA GLN A 15 -5.26 -10.18 4.76
C GLN A 15 -6.48 -10.57 3.92
N ASP A 16 -7.35 -9.63 3.59
CA ASP A 16 -8.65 -9.89 2.96
C ASP A 16 -8.54 -10.01 1.42
N VAL A 17 -7.67 -9.21 0.79
CA VAL A 17 -7.53 -9.14 -0.68
C VAL A 17 -6.38 -10.02 -1.14
N PHE A 18 -5.23 -9.92 -0.48
CA PHE A 18 -4.01 -10.63 -0.88
C PHE A 18 -3.80 -11.96 -0.12
N GLU A 19 -4.68 -12.30 0.83
CA GLU A 19 -4.62 -13.52 1.64
C GLU A 19 -3.28 -13.74 2.38
N PHE A 20 -2.54 -12.66 2.66
CA PHE A 20 -1.27 -12.72 3.39
C PHE A 20 -1.53 -13.04 4.86
N LYS A 21 -0.89 -14.11 5.35
CA LYS A 21 -1.02 -14.54 6.75
C LYS A 21 0.04 -13.85 7.60
N ASN A 22 -0.38 -12.84 8.36
CA ASN A 22 0.47 -12.05 9.27
C ASN A 22 1.82 -11.65 8.62
N PRO A 23 1.80 -10.89 7.52
CA PRO A 23 3.04 -10.43 6.89
C PRO A 23 3.82 -9.55 7.87
N ASP A 24 5.15 -9.72 7.93
CA ASP A 24 5.98 -8.79 8.68
C ASP A 24 5.98 -7.43 7.95
N PRO A 25 5.79 -6.31 8.64
CA PRO A 25 5.78 -5.00 7.99
C PRO A 25 7.07 -4.64 7.24
N ASP A 26 8.20 -5.27 7.59
CA ASP A 26 9.51 -5.08 6.98
C ASP A 26 9.87 -6.17 5.96
N ASP A 27 8.98 -7.16 5.75
CA ASP A 27 9.18 -8.16 4.71
C ASP A 27 9.21 -7.50 3.32
N ASN A 28 10.15 -7.96 2.50
CA ASN A 28 10.11 -7.67 1.08
C ASN A 28 8.96 -8.46 0.46
N LEU A 29 7.88 -7.76 0.12
CA LEU A 29 6.63 -8.34 -0.37
C LEU A 29 6.85 -9.19 -1.62
N ARG A 30 7.76 -8.78 -2.51
CA ARG A 30 8.06 -9.51 -3.75
C ARG A 30 8.81 -10.79 -3.47
N ASP A 31 9.85 -10.72 -2.64
CA ASP A 31 10.76 -11.85 -2.43
C ASP A 31 10.21 -12.87 -1.43
N VAL A 32 9.48 -12.39 -0.41
CA VAL A 32 8.94 -13.23 0.68
C VAL A 32 7.53 -13.72 0.34
N HIS A 33 6.68 -12.83 -0.15
CA HIS A 33 5.24 -13.11 -0.34
C HIS A 33 4.86 -13.29 -1.82
N GLY A 34 5.83 -13.21 -2.74
CA GLY A 34 5.59 -13.38 -4.18
C GLY A 34 4.81 -12.24 -4.82
N PHE A 35 4.71 -11.08 -4.15
CA PHE A 35 3.95 -9.92 -4.59
C PHE A 35 4.43 -9.44 -5.96
N ASP A 36 3.56 -9.53 -6.96
CA ASP A 36 3.89 -9.30 -8.36
C ASP A 36 3.38 -7.95 -8.89
N SER A 37 3.51 -7.74 -10.21
CA SER A 37 3.07 -6.49 -10.85
C SER A 37 1.55 -6.33 -10.92
N VAL A 38 0.80 -7.44 -10.93
CA VAL A 38 -0.67 -7.43 -10.90
C VAL A 38 -1.12 -7.04 -9.49
N ASP A 39 -0.51 -7.65 -8.47
CA ASP A 39 -0.79 -7.32 -7.06
C ASP A 39 -0.52 -5.83 -6.77
N ALA A 40 0.57 -5.29 -7.31
CA ALA A 40 0.90 -3.87 -7.18
C ALA A 40 -0.19 -2.96 -7.77
N ILE A 41 -0.76 -3.32 -8.93
CA ILE A 41 -1.83 -2.54 -9.57
C ILE A 41 -3.12 -2.61 -8.74
N GLU A 42 -3.44 -3.78 -8.17
CA GLU A 42 -4.59 -3.97 -7.31
C GLU A 42 -4.45 -3.21 -5.99
N LEU A 43 -3.27 -3.23 -5.37
CA LEU A 43 -2.98 -2.45 -4.17
C LEU A 43 -3.14 -0.94 -4.43
N LEU A 44 -2.69 -0.46 -5.60
CA LEU A 44 -2.89 0.94 -5.97
C LEU A 44 -4.36 1.32 -6.08
N ARG A 45 -5.21 0.40 -6.57
CA ARG A 45 -6.66 0.61 -6.60
C ARG A 45 -7.25 0.69 -5.20
N GLU A 46 -6.85 -0.20 -4.29
CA GLU A 46 -7.33 -0.16 -2.89
C GLU A 46 -6.87 1.12 -2.18
N ILE A 47 -5.66 1.61 -2.46
CA ILE A 47 -5.18 2.91 -1.96
C ILE A 47 -6.02 4.07 -2.53
N GLU A 48 -6.38 4.06 -3.81
CA GLU A 48 -7.26 5.06 -4.42
C GLU A 48 -8.65 5.09 -3.74
N ILE A 49 -9.20 3.92 -3.42
CA ILE A 49 -10.48 3.77 -2.70
C ILE A 49 -10.36 4.31 -1.28
N MET A 50 -9.32 3.90 -0.55
CA MET A 50 -9.04 4.34 0.82
C MET A 50 -8.87 5.87 0.91
N LEU A 51 -8.19 6.48 -0.06
CA LEU A 51 -7.99 7.93 -0.12
C LEU A 51 -9.21 8.69 -0.70
N GLY A 52 -10.17 7.98 -1.31
CA GLY A 52 -11.31 8.59 -2.01
C GLY A 52 -10.90 9.42 -3.23
N ALA A 53 -9.70 9.19 -3.79
CA ALA A 53 -9.14 9.99 -4.87
C ALA A 53 -8.26 9.13 -5.78
N LYS A 54 -8.27 9.42 -7.08
CA LYS A 54 -7.39 8.76 -8.05
C LYS A 54 -5.94 9.21 -7.85
N LEU A 55 -5.02 8.28 -7.99
CA LEU A 55 -3.59 8.57 -8.03
C LEU A 55 -3.25 9.07 -9.44
N SER A 56 -2.45 10.13 -9.50
CA SER A 56 -1.80 10.60 -10.71
C SER A 56 -0.75 9.61 -11.19
N ARG A 57 -0.28 9.79 -12.43
CA ARG A 57 0.78 8.95 -12.99
C ARG A 57 2.07 9.00 -12.17
N GLU A 58 2.48 10.20 -11.73
CA GLU A 58 3.70 10.37 -10.94
C GLU A 58 3.60 9.65 -9.58
N GLU A 59 2.44 9.71 -8.94
CA GLU A 59 2.21 8.99 -7.68
C GLU A 59 2.28 7.48 -7.90
N LYS A 60 1.70 6.96 -8.99
CA LYS A 60 1.80 5.53 -9.34
C LYS A 60 3.24 5.10 -9.63
N GLU A 61 4.02 5.94 -10.30
CA GLU A 61 5.43 5.67 -10.54
C GLU A 61 6.23 5.58 -9.23
N LYS A 62 5.99 6.46 -8.25
CA LYS A 62 6.62 6.40 -6.92
C LYS A 62 6.27 5.12 -6.16
N ALA A 63 5.07 4.59 -6.35
CA ALA A 63 4.68 3.34 -5.70
C ALA A 63 5.42 2.11 -6.27
N MET A 64 5.94 2.17 -7.50
CA MET A 64 6.67 1.05 -8.12
C MET A 64 8.00 0.73 -7.42
N ASP A 65 8.55 1.64 -6.61
CA ASP A 65 9.79 1.43 -5.85
C ASP A 65 9.54 0.84 -4.45
N VAL A 66 8.28 0.74 -4.03
CA VAL A 66 7.89 0.27 -2.71
C VAL A 66 7.99 -1.26 -2.63
N ARG A 67 8.60 -1.77 -1.54
CA ARG A 67 8.88 -3.20 -1.34
C ARG A 67 8.38 -3.75 -0.01
N THR A 68 8.10 -2.92 0.97
CA THR A 68 7.64 -3.36 2.31
C THR A 68 6.34 -2.66 2.71
N ILE A 69 5.59 -3.24 3.65
CA ILE A 69 4.34 -2.63 4.15
C ILE A 69 4.63 -1.29 4.81
N ASN A 70 5.71 -1.17 5.57
CA ASN A 70 6.11 0.09 6.19
C ASN A 70 6.34 1.19 5.15
N GLN A 71 6.96 0.87 4.02
CA GLN A 71 7.13 1.82 2.91
C GLN A 71 5.79 2.19 2.25
N ILE A 72 4.84 1.26 2.17
CA ILE A 72 3.47 1.57 1.69
C ILE A 72 2.79 2.53 2.66
N VAL A 73 2.90 2.29 3.96
CA VAL A 73 2.35 3.18 5.00
C VAL A 73 2.94 4.58 4.86
N ASP A 74 4.27 4.71 4.73
CA ASP A 74 4.96 5.99 4.53
C ASP A 74 4.47 6.70 3.27
N TYR A 75 4.33 5.95 2.18
CA TYR A 75 3.84 6.46 0.91
C TYR A 75 2.41 7.01 1.04
N VAL A 76 1.48 6.21 1.58
CA VAL A 76 0.08 6.63 1.79
C VAL A 76 0.00 7.82 2.75
N GLU A 77 0.82 7.86 3.80
CA GLU A 77 0.87 8.98 4.74
C GLU A 77 1.27 10.28 4.02
N SER A 78 2.31 10.23 3.18
CA SER A 78 2.76 11.38 2.37
C SER A 78 1.69 11.87 1.38
N LEU A 79 0.93 10.92 0.82
CA LEU A 79 -0.18 11.18 -0.08
C LEU A 79 -1.36 11.83 0.63
N ALA A 80 -1.69 11.36 1.83
CA ALA A 80 -2.77 11.90 2.64
C ALA A 80 -2.43 13.29 3.19
N SER A 81 -1.15 13.56 3.51
CA SER A 81 -0.70 14.88 3.98
C SER A 81 -0.72 15.92 2.87
N THR A 82 -0.41 15.53 1.62
CA THR A 82 -0.40 16.45 0.46
C THR A 82 -1.81 16.86 0.02
N ARG A 83 -2.81 16.02 0.31
CA ARG A 83 -4.22 16.26 -0.05
C ARG A 83 -5.03 17.02 1.02
N ARG A 84 -4.39 17.42 2.13
CA ARG A 84 -5.02 18.15 3.24
C ARG A 84 -5.22 19.63 2.94
#